data_AF-A0AAN6M969-F1
#
_entry.id   AF-A0AAN6M969-F1
#
_cell.length_a   1.000
_cell.length_b   1.000
_cell.length_c   1.000
_cell.angle_alpha   90.00
_cell.angle_beta   90.00
_cell.angle_gamma   90.00
#
_symmetry.space_group_name_H-M   'P 1'
#
loop_
_entity.id
_entity.type
_entity.pdbx_description
1 polymer ?
#
loop_
_entity_poly.entity_id
_entity_poly.type
_entity_poly.pdbx_seq_one_letter_code
_entity_poly.pdbx_strand_id
1 'polypeptide(L)'
;MAAIVPFPILPVPEEHKELFKSVNAFVHAYMSTPSHDNSHDYHHILRVLSNANRIYTSELQANSAANFDPASVFLAALLHDVGDHKYAKANEDVENQISNVLLERGASVELANKVQVIVKHVGYTNEVKNPQSVIDALKQYPELAIVQDADRLDAIGAVGVGRCFAFGGAKGKGRPLMGAIEHFEEKLVKLPSMMKTKTGRELAESRNKILEDFAAQFNEEAELSFELEG
;
A
#
# COMPACT_ATOMS: atom_id res chain seq x y z
N MET A 1 -21.63 -7.65 -21.14
CA MET A 1 -22.07 -6.85 -19.99
C MET A 1 -20.85 -6.16 -19.44
N ALA A 2 -20.85 -4.84 -19.24
CA ALA A 2 -19.72 -4.18 -18.60
C ALA A 2 -19.53 -4.77 -17.20
N ALA A 3 -18.31 -5.17 -16.85
CA ALA A 3 -18.02 -5.64 -15.51
C ALA A 3 -18.39 -4.53 -14.50
N ILE A 4 -19.17 -4.87 -13.48
CA ILE A 4 -19.53 -3.94 -12.42
C ILE A 4 -18.25 -3.67 -11.63
N VAL A 5 -17.75 -2.43 -11.69
CA VAL A 5 -16.60 -2.01 -10.88
C VAL A 5 -17.02 -2.05 -9.41
N PRO A 6 -16.33 -2.83 -8.55
CA PRO A 6 -16.62 -2.86 -7.12
C PRO A 6 -16.52 -1.45 -6.53
N PHE A 7 -17.48 -1.04 -5.70
CA PHE A 7 -17.46 0.26 -5.04
C PHE A 7 -17.44 0.08 -3.53
N PRO A 8 -16.32 0.37 -2.84
CA PRO A 8 -16.22 0.20 -1.40
C PRO A 8 -17.00 1.30 -0.67
N ILE A 9 -17.81 0.89 0.32
CA ILE A 9 -18.56 1.81 1.18
C ILE A 9 -17.63 2.24 2.32
N LEU A 10 -17.18 3.49 2.28
CA LEU A 10 -16.24 4.09 3.21
C LEU A 10 -16.83 5.37 3.82
N PRO A 11 -16.37 5.81 5.00
CA PRO A 11 -16.90 7.00 5.68
C PRO A 11 -16.38 8.31 5.05
N VAL A 12 -16.50 8.43 3.72
CA VAL A 12 -16.19 9.64 2.95
C VAL A 12 -17.41 10.59 3.01
N PRO A 13 -17.21 11.93 3.15
CA PRO A 13 -18.31 12.90 3.17
C PRO A 13 -19.19 12.82 1.92
N GLU A 14 -20.47 13.14 2.06
CA GLU A 14 -21.44 13.05 0.96
C GLU A 14 -21.00 13.85 -0.27
N GLU A 15 -20.44 15.05 -0.07
CA GLU A 15 -19.95 15.90 -1.15
C GLU A 15 -18.81 15.27 -1.98
N HIS A 16 -18.12 14.26 -1.44
CA HIS A 16 -16.98 13.60 -2.07
C HIS A 16 -17.31 12.21 -2.62
N LYS A 17 -18.55 11.71 -2.48
CA LYS A 17 -18.92 10.36 -2.96
C LYS A 17 -18.77 10.20 -4.47
N GLU A 18 -19.21 11.17 -5.26
CA GLU A 18 -19.11 11.08 -6.73
C GLU A 18 -17.65 11.20 -7.20
N LEU A 19 -16.85 12.06 -6.56
CA LEU A 19 -15.41 12.12 -6.77
C LEU A 19 -14.76 10.75 -6.49
N PHE A 20 -15.06 10.16 -5.33
CA PHE A 20 -14.52 8.88 -4.92
C PHE A 20 -14.89 7.74 -5.89
N LYS A 21 -16.15 7.73 -6.37
CA LYS A 21 -16.64 6.77 -7.37
C LYS A 21 -15.92 6.93 -8.71
N SER A 22 -15.74 8.16 -9.16
CA SER A 22 -15.01 8.46 -10.40
C SER A 22 -13.53 8.04 -10.32
N VAL A 23 -12.87 8.34 -9.20
CA VAL A 23 -11.48 7.94 -8.95
C VAL A 23 -11.35 6.42 -8.85
N ASN A 24 -12.26 5.74 -8.15
CA ASN A 24 -12.24 4.28 -8.05
C ASN A 24 -12.41 3.60 -9.42
N ALA A 25 -13.29 4.12 -10.28
CA ALA A 25 -13.43 3.63 -11.65
C ALA A 25 -12.15 3.83 -12.47
N PHE A 26 -11.48 4.97 -12.31
CA PHE A 26 -10.18 5.22 -12.93
C PHE A 26 -9.11 4.23 -12.43
N VAL A 27 -8.97 4.04 -11.12
CA VAL A 27 -7.98 3.13 -10.53
C VAL A 27 -8.25 1.69 -10.96
N HIS A 28 -9.50 1.25 -10.96
CA HIS A 28 -9.86 -0.08 -11.47
C HIS A 28 -9.40 -0.26 -12.93
N ALA A 29 -9.66 0.72 -13.79
CA ALA A 29 -9.22 0.67 -15.19
C ALA A 29 -7.68 0.69 -15.32
N TYR A 30 -7.00 1.51 -14.52
CA TYR A 30 -5.54 1.65 -14.51
C TYR A 30 -4.86 0.33 -14.10
N MET A 31 -5.31 -0.26 -12.98
CA MET A 31 -4.74 -1.47 -12.38
C MET A 31 -5.15 -2.77 -13.09
N SER A 32 -6.17 -2.74 -13.95
CA SER A 32 -6.60 -3.91 -14.76
C SER A 32 -5.82 -4.05 -16.07
N THR A 33 -4.81 -3.21 -16.31
CA THR A 33 -3.98 -3.29 -17.51
C THR A 33 -3.00 -4.47 -17.43
N PRO A 34 -2.69 -5.17 -18.54
CA PRO A 34 -1.84 -6.38 -18.53
C PRO A 34 -0.40 -6.18 -18.00
N SER A 35 0.04 -4.93 -17.83
CA SER A 35 1.34 -4.59 -17.27
C SER A 35 1.41 -4.70 -15.74
N HIS A 36 0.28 -4.74 -15.05
CA HIS A 36 0.23 -4.93 -13.60
C HIS A 36 0.22 -6.43 -13.29
N ASP A 37 1.15 -6.87 -12.44
CA ASP A 37 1.17 -8.24 -11.94
C ASP A 37 0.20 -8.42 -10.75
N ASN A 38 -0.14 -9.67 -10.43
CA ASN A 38 -1.10 -10.02 -9.38
C ASN A 38 -0.70 -9.52 -7.97
N SER A 39 0.51 -8.99 -7.79
CA SER A 39 0.95 -8.44 -6.50
C SER A 39 0.60 -6.95 -6.31
N HIS A 40 0.23 -6.26 -7.41
CA HIS A 40 -0.13 -4.83 -7.45
C HIS A 40 -1.41 -4.57 -8.27
N ASP A 41 -2.36 -5.49 -8.20
CA ASP A 41 -3.63 -5.39 -8.92
C ASP A 41 -4.69 -4.57 -8.14
N TYR A 42 -5.88 -4.43 -8.72
CA TYR A 42 -6.98 -3.75 -8.04
C TYR A 42 -7.39 -4.41 -6.70
N HIS A 43 -7.17 -5.72 -6.54
CA HIS A 43 -7.44 -6.40 -5.28
C HIS A 43 -6.47 -5.98 -4.18
N HIS A 44 -5.20 -5.70 -4.50
CA HIS A 44 -4.28 -5.06 -3.56
C HIS A 44 -4.83 -3.71 -3.07
N ILE A 45 -5.30 -2.84 -3.97
CA ILE A 45 -5.89 -1.55 -3.59
C ILE A 45 -7.09 -1.72 -2.64
N LEU A 46 -7.98 -2.68 -2.92
CA LEU A 46 -9.12 -2.96 -2.04
C LEU A 46 -8.69 -3.42 -0.63
N ARG A 47 -7.64 -4.22 -0.51
CA ARG A 47 -7.12 -4.65 0.79
C ARG A 47 -6.44 -3.49 1.54
N VAL A 48 -5.72 -2.62 0.83
CA VAL A 48 -5.16 -1.38 1.42
C VAL A 48 -6.27 -0.47 1.92
N LEU A 49 -7.34 -0.25 1.13
CA LEU A 49 -8.51 0.49 1.60
C LEU A 49 -9.16 -0.14 2.83
N SER A 50 -9.27 -1.47 2.86
CA SER A 50 -9.79 -2.18 4.03
C SER A 50 -8.89 -2.01 5.26
N ASN A 51 -7.57 -2.05 5.12
CA ASN A 51 -6.63 -1.80 6.22
C ASN A 51 -6.71 -0.35 6.68
N ALA A 52 -6.76 0.61 5.76
CA ALA A 52 -6.90 2.04 6.05
C ALA A 52 -8.20 2.33 6.82
N ASN A 53 -9.32 1.72 6.42
CA ASN A 53 -10.58 1.86 7.12
C ASN A 53 -10.51 1.30 8.56
N ARG A 54 -9.89 0.12 8.75
CA ARG A 54 -9.71 -0.47 10.09
C ARG A 54 -8.88 0.42 11.00
N ILE A 55 -7.76 0.95 10.50
CA ILE A 55 -6.90 1.87 11.25
C ILE A 55 -7.66 3.17 11.55
N TYR A 56 -8.24 3.81 10.53
CA TYR A 56 -9.01 5.04 10.65
C TYR A 56 -10.10 4.94 11.73
N THR A 57 -10.96 3.91 11.65
CA THR A 57 -12.03 3.71 12.64
C THR A 57 -11.48 3.47 14.05
N SER A 58 -10.44 2.65 14.19
CA SER A 58 -9.88 2.30 15.51
C SER A 58 -9.18 3.50 16.16
N GLU A 59 -8.42 4.28 15.40
CA GLU A 59 -7.72 5.47 15.91
C GLU A 59 -8.71 6.58 16.32
N LEU A 60 -9.80 6.79 15.56
CA LEU A 60 -10.86 7.71 15.97
C LEU A 60 -11.61 7.26 17.23
N GLN A 61 -11.82 5.95 17.40
CA GLN A 61 -12.44 5.39 18.59
C GLN A 61 -11.52 5.51 19.81
N ALA A 62 -10.21 5.27 19.63
CA ALA A 62 -9.23 5.33 20.72
C ALA A 62 -8.91 6.77 21.15
N ASN A 63 -9.01 7.74 20.24
CA ASN A 63 -8.73 9.15 20.51
C ASN A 63 -9.75 10.05 19.83
N SER A 64 -10.76 10.50 20.56
CA SER A 64 -11.80 11.40 20.04
C SER A 64 -11.28 12.78 19.63
N ALA A 65 -10.04 13.15 20.01
CA ALA A 65 -9.38 14.36 19.53
C ALA A 65 -8.60 14.16 18.21
N ALA A 66 -8.44 12.91 17.75
CA ALA A 66 -7.85 12.65 16.45
C ALA A 66 -8.79 13.17 15.36
N ASN A 67 -8.25 13.99 14.46
CA ASN A 67 -8.99 14.56 13.34
C ASN A 67 -8.25 14.21 12.05
N PHE A 68 -8.65 13.10 11.44
CA PHE A 68 -8.17 12.69 10.12
C PHE A 68 -9.25 13.03 9.11
N ASP A 69 -8.89 13.73 8.02
CA ASP A 69 -9.79 13.95 6.90
C ASP A 69 -10.00 12.63 6.13
N PRO A 70 -11.20 12.02 6.21
CA PRO A 70 -11.48 10.76 5.54
C PRO A 70 -11.31 10.84 4.02
N ALA A 71 -11.63 11.98 3.39
CA ALA A 71 -11.48 12.11 1.94
C ALA A 71 -10.02 11.95 1.52
N SER A 72 -9.10 12.62 2.23
CA SER A 72 -7.66 12.51 2.00
C SER A 72 -7.13 11.10 2.27
N VAL A 73 -7.56 10.44 3.37
CA VAL A 73 -7.13 9.06 3.69
C VAL A 73 -7.48 8.10 2.55
N PHE A 74 -8.74 8.07 2.14
CA PHE A 74 -9.21 7.06 1.21
C PHE A 74 -8.84 7.36 -0.25
N LEU A 75 -8.79 8.64 -0.65
CA LEU A 75 -8.29 9.01 -1.99
C LEU A 75 -6.80 8.70 -2.13
N ALA A 76 -5.99 8.99 -1.10
CA ALA A 76 -4.58 8.63 -1.11
C ALA A 76 -4.37 7.11 -1.13
N ALA A 77 -5.13 6.34 -0.34
CA ALA A 77 -5.08 4.88 -0.37
C ALA A 77 -5.51 4.30 -1.73
N LEU A 78 -6.50 4.88 -2.42
CA LEU A 78 -6.88 4.48 -3.77
C LEU A 78 -5.76 4.74 -4.81
N LEU A 79 -5.05 5.85 -4.66
CA LEU A 79 -4.13 6.39 -5.66
C LEU A 79 -2.65 6.08 -5.38
N HIS A 80 -2.31 5.47 -4.24
CA HIS A 80 -0.92 5.36 -3.79
C HIS A 80 0.02 4.63 -4.77
N ASP A 81 -0.50 3.64 -5.51
CA ASP A 81 0.24 2.87 -6.51
C ASP A 81 0.02 3.40 -7.95
N VAL A 82 -0.79 4.45 -8.14
CA VAL A 82 -0.93 5.13 -9.43
C VAL A 82 0.31 5.97 -9.68
N GLY A 83 0.92 5.82 -10.86
CA GLY A 83 2.11 6.60 -11.22
C GLY A 83 3.40 6.08 -10.58
N ASP A 84 3.42 4.86 -10.01
CA ASP A 84 4.67 4.21 -9.65
C ASP A 84 5.57 4.18 -10.90
N HIS A 85 6.78 4.74 -10.78
CA HIS A 85 7.77 4.87 -11.86
C HIS A 85 8.05 3.55 -12.59
N LYS A 86 7.74 2.40 -11.98
CA LYS A 86 7.81 1.09 -12.62
C LYS A 86 6.85 0.92 -13.82
N TYR A 87 5.82 1.76 -13.94
CA TYR A 87 4.76 1.68 -14.96
C TYR A 87 4.51 3.00 -15.70
N ALA A 88 5.28 4.06 -15.40
CA ALA A 88 5.13 5.38 -16.02
C ALA A 88 5.48 5.36 -17.53
N LYS A 89 4.67 6.03 -18.35
CA LYS A 89 4.96 6.27 -19.77
C LYS A 89 5.91 7.45 -19.93
N ALA A 90 6.70 7.46 -21.00
CA ALA A 90 7.80 8.41 -21.23
C ALA A 90 7.44 9.92 -21.31
N ASN A 91 6.16 10.30 -21.22
CA ASN A 91 5.68 11.69 -21.34
C ASN A 91 4.67 12.10 -20.25
N GLU A 92 4.48 11.30 -19.19
CA GLU A 92 3.56 11.68 -18.09
C GLU A 92 4.26 12.60 -17.09
N ASP A 93 3.56 13.65 -16.63
CA ASP A 93 3.99 14.47 -15.48
C ASP A 93 3.78 13.65 -14.21
N VAL A 94 4.76 12.80 -13.90
CA VAL A 94 4.72 11.89 -12.74
C VAL A 94 4.66 12.67 -11.43
N GLU A 95 5.20 13.89 -11.38
CA GLU A 95 5.23 14.70 -10.15
C GLU A 95 3.84 15.23 -9.76
N ASN A 96 2.97 15.49 -10.73
CA ASN A 96 1.62 16.05 -10.51
C ASN A 96 0.49 15.12 -10.99
N GLN A 97 0.77 13.85 -11.29
CA GLN A 97 -0.21 12.94 -11.84
C GLN A 97 -1.45 12.78 -10.94
N ILE A 98 -1.26 12.68 -9.63
CA ILE A 98 -2.33 12.47 -8.67
C ILE A 98 -3.20 13.72 -8.55
N SER A 99 -2.58 14.91 -8.45
CA SER A 99 -3.32 16.17 -8.38
C SER A 99 -4.11 16.42 -9.67
N ASN A 100 -3.53 16.17 -10.84
CA ASN A 100 -4.22 16.31 -12.13
C ASN A 100 -5.43 15.38 -12.23
N VAL A 101 -5.29 14.09 -11.89
CA VAL A 101 -6.39 13.11 -11.89
C VAL A 101 -7.56 13.57 -11.01
N LEU A 102 -7.26 14.12 -9.83
CA LEU A 102 -8.25 14.60 -8.88
C LEU A 102 -8.94 15.88 -9.36
N LEU A 103 -8.19 16.85 -9.89
CA LEU A 103 -8.72 18.11 -10.41
C LEU A 103 -9.65 17.87 -11.60
N GLU A 104 -9.26 17.01 -12.54
CA GLU A 104 -10.11 16.60 -13.68
C GLU A 104 -11.44 15.97 -13.26
N ARG A 105 -11.51 15.45 -12.03
CA ARG A 105 -12.69 14.78 -11.46
C ARG A 105 -13.45 15.64 -10.46
N GLY A 106 -13.10 16.93 -10.36
CA GLY A 106 -13.83 17.92 -9.57
C GLY A 106 -13.38 18.03 -8.12
N ALA A 107 -12.20 17.52 -7.75
CA ALA A 107 -11.63 17.83 -6.44
C ALA A 107 -11.23 19.30 -6.34
N SER A 108 -11.23 19.85 -5.12
CA SER A 108 -10.64 21.17 -4.88
C SER A 108 -9.11 21.11 -5.01
N VAL A 109 -8.49 22.26 -5.26
CA VAL A 109 -7.02 22.38 -5.35
C VAL A 109 -6.35 21.97 -4.04
N GLU A 110 -6.95 22.34 -2.91
CA GLU A 110 -6.45 22.01 -1.58
C GLU A 110 -6.44 20.50 -1.34
N LEU A 111 -7.56 19.81 -1.66
CA LEU A 111 -7.67 18.36 -1.52
C LEU A 111 -6.71 17.64 -2.48
N ALA A 112 -6.64 18.07 -3.74
CA ALA A 112 -5.77 17.47 -4.75
C ALA A 112 -4.28 17.56 -4.34
N ASN A 113 -3.85 18.74 -3.87
CA ASN A 113 -2.47 18.95 -3.42
C ASN A 113 -2.17 18.14 -2.14
N LYS A 114 -3.09 18.10 -1.18
CA LYS A 114 -2.94 17.30 0.04
C LYS A 114 -2.76 15.81 -0.30
N VAL A 115 -3.62 15.26 -1.15
CA VAL A 115 -3.55 13.84 -1.55
C VAL A 115 -2.26 13.55 -2.35
N GLN A 116 -1.84 14.43 -3.25
CA GLN A 116 -0.57 14.31 -3.97
C GLN A 116 0.63 14.23 -3.03
N VAL A 117 0.69 15.08 -1.99
CA VAL A 117 1.77 15.04 -1.00
C VAL A 117 1.73 13.74 -0.20
N ILE A 118 0.55 13.29 0.23
CA ILE A 118 0.42 12.01 0.96
C ILE A 118 0.95 10.87 0.10
N VAL A 119 0.44 10.71 -1.14
CA VAL A 119 0.83 9.63 -2.06
C VAL A 119 2.34 9.60 -2.29
N LYS A 120 2.97 10.76 -2.52
CA LYS A 120 4.43 10.89 -2.70
C LYS A 120 5.25 10.33 -1.53
N HIS A 121 4.68 10.27 -0.33
CA HIS A 121 5.36 9.84 0.88
C HIS A 121 4.93 8.45 1.40
N VAL A 122 4.00 7.75 0.73
CA VAL A 122 3.55 6.42 1.18
C VAL A 122 4.67 5.37 1.10
N GLY A 123 5.42 5.35 0.00
CA GLY A 123 6.33 4.26 -0.32
C GLY A 123 7.50 4.06 0.65
N TYR A 124 7.78 2.79 1.01
CA TYR A 124 8.91 2.38 1.86
C TYR A 124 10.26 2.94 1.40
N THR A 125 10.55 2.87 0.10
CA THR A 125 11.83 3.33 -0.46
C THR A 125 12.04 4.82 -0.26
N ASN A 126 10.98 5.64 -0.33
CA ASN A 126 11.08 7.07 -0.06
C ASN A 126 11.36 7.33 1.43
N GLU A 127 10.68 6.62 2.34
CA GLU A 127 10.95 6.77 3.78
C GLU A 127 12.38 6.41 4.15
N VAL A 128 12.94 5.33 3.60
CA VAL A 128 14.33 4.93 3.89
C VAL A 128 15.33 5.93 3.32
N LYS A 129 15.09 6.47 2.12
CA LYS A 129 16.01 7.43 1.47
C LYS A 129 15.91 8.83 2.07
N ASN A 130 14.70 9.28 2.41
CA ASN A 130 14.39 10.66 2.79
C ASN A 130 13.53 10.70 4.08
N PRO A 131 14.01 10.18 5.22
CA PRO A 131 13.20 10.05 6.43
C PRO A 131 12.69 11.40 6.95
N GLN A 132 13.49 12.46 6.84
CA GLN A 132 13.11 13.80 7.27
C GLN A 132 11.91 14.34 6.47
N SER A 133 11.87 14.08 5.16
CA SER A 133 10.75 14.48 4.30
C SER A 133 9.44 13.82 4.74
N VAL A 134 9.48 12.53 5.10
CA VAL A 134 8.31 11.80 5.62
C VAL A 134 7.89 12.34 6.98
N ILE A 135 8.83 12.65 7.87
CA ILE A 135 8.54 13.26 9.18
C ILE A 135 7.82 14.59 9.01
N ASP A 136 8.29 15.44 8.09
CA ASP A 136 7.68 16.76 7.87
C ASP A 136 6.32 16.65 7.20
N ALA A 137 6.15 15.72 6.25
CA ALA A 137 4.85 15.40 5.66
C ALA A 137 3.85 14.86 6.71
N LEU A 138 4.29 14.00 7.64
CA LEU A 138 3.44 13.48 8.73
C LEU A 138 2.95 14.59 9.68
N LYS A 139 3.81 15.57 9.99
CA LYS A 139 3.43 16.73 10.81
C LYS A 139 2.35 17.57 10.12
N GLN A 140 2.45 17.71 8.80
CA GLN A 140 1.50 18.50 8.02
C GLN A 140 0.19 17.74 7.74
N TYR A 141 0.30 16.44 7.46
CA TYR A 141 -0.79 15.58 7.02
C TYR A 141 -0.77 14.25 7.79
N PRO A 142 -1.42 14.18 8.97
CA PRO A 142 -1.42 12.98 9.81
C PRO A 142 -2.11 11.78 9.14
N GLU A 143 -2.93 12.00 8.11
CA GLU A 143 -3.52 10.93 7.28
C GLU A 143 -2.47 10.04 6.62
N LEU A 144 -1.26 10.57 6.35
CA LEU A 144 -0.15 9.80 5.80
C LEU A 144 0.20 8.59 6.69
N ALA A 145 0.07 8.72 8.02
CA ALA A 145 0.30 7.63 8.95
C ALA A 145 -0.61 6.42 8.68
N ILE A 146 -1.90 6.69 8.43
CA ILE A 146 -2.91 5.66 8.17
C ILE A 146 -2.61 4.96 6.84
N VAL A 147 -2.31 5.73 5.80
CA VAL A 147 -2.10 5.19 4.45
C VAL A 147 -0.80 4.37 4.37
N GLN A 148 0.28 4.86 5.00
CA GLN A 148 1.54 4.10 5.08
C GLN A 148 1.37 2.77 5.82
N ASP A 149 0.70 2.78 6.97
CA ASP A 149 0.47 1.56 7.74
C ASP A 149 -0.43 0.59 6.97
N ALA A 150 -1.47 1.10 6.30
CA ALA A 150 -2.40 0.29 5.52
C ALA A 150 -1.74 -0.45 4.36
N ASP A 151 -0.85 0.22 3.61
CA ASP A 151 -0.06 -0.38 2.54
C ASP A 151 0.92 -1.43 3.09
N ARG A 152 1.69 -1.07 4.14
CA ARG A 152 2.65 -1.98 4.77
C ARG A 152 2.00 -3.24 5.34
N LEU A 153 0.81 -3.11 5.92
CA LEU A 153 0.05 -4.25 6.41
C LEU A 153 -0.25 -5.26 5.30
N ASP A 154 -0.49 -4.81 4.07
CA ASP A 154 -0.75 -5.72 2.93
C ASP A 154 0.53 -6.41 2.41
N ALA A 155 1.71 -5.92 2.80
CA ALA A 155 2.99 -6.54 2.45
C ALA A 155 3.43 -7.63 3.44
N ILE A 156 2.70 -7.82 4.55
CA ILE A 156 3.04 -8.80 5.61
C ILE A 156 1.86 -9.75 5.91
N GLY A 157 2.13 -10.78 6.72
CA GLY A 157 1.17 -11.85 7.01
C GLY A 157 0.97 -12.78 5.81
N ALA A 158 -0.08 -13.60 5.84
CA ALA A 158 -0.34 -14.61 4.82
C ALA A 158 -0.48 -14.01 3.40
N VAL A 159 -1.12 -12.84 3.27
CA VAL A 159 -1.20 -12.11 1.99
C VAL A 159 0.19 -11.64 1.55
N GLY A 160 0.99 -11.10 2.48
CA GLY A 160 2.37 -10.69 2.22
C GLY A 160 3.24 -11.82 1.67
N VAL A 161 3.12 -13.03 2.25
CA VAL A 161 3.78 -14.24 1.74
C VAL A 161 3.40 -14.47 0.27
N GLY A 162 2.10 -14.58 -0.02
CA GLY A 162 1.62 -14.82 -1.39
C GLY A 162 2.08 -13.75 -2.39
N ARG A 163 2.03 -12.47 -2.01
CA ARG A 163 2.48 -11.36 -2.86
C ARG A 163 3.98 -11.40 -3.12
N CYS A 164 4.80 -11.70 -2.12
CA CYS A 164 6.24 -11.73 -2.27
C CYS A 164 6.70 -12.81 -3.27
N PHE A 165 6.16 -14.03 -3.16
CA PHE A 165 6.45 -15.10 -4.11
C PHE A 165 5.92 -14.78 -5.51
N ALA A 166 4.69 -14.25 -5.63
CA ALA A 166 4.12 -13.85 -6.92
C ALA A 166 4.98 -12.79 -7.63
N PHE A 167 5.41 -11.74 -6.90
CA PHE A 167 6.29 -10.70 -7.42
C PHE A 167 7.66 -11.26 -7.82
N GLY A 168 8.24 -12.12 -6.97
CA GLY A 168 9.51 -12.80 -7.25
C GLY A 168 9.47 -13.59 -8.56
N GLY A 169 8.39 -14.35 -8.79
CA GLY A 169 8.18 -15.11 -10.02
C GLY A 169 7.95 -14.22 -11.26
N ALA A 170 7.23 -13.10 -11.10
CA ALA A 170 6.95 -12.18 -12.21
C ALA A 170 8.18 -11.36 -12.65
N LYS A 171 9.02 -10.90 -11.70
CA LYS A 171 10.15 -10.01 -11.98
C LYS A 171 11.49 -10.73 -12.16
N GLY A 172 11.63 -11.98 -11.70
CA GLY A 172 12.91 -12.70 -11.72
C GLY A 172 12.84 -14.01 -12.49
N LYS A 173 13.13 -13.99 -13.80
CA LYS A 173 13.45 -15.24 -14.52
C LYS A 173 14.71 -15.84 -13.90
N GLY A 174 14.56 -16.94 -13.16
CA GLY A 174 15.67 -17.63 -12.49
C GLY A 174 15.95 -17.18 -11.05
N ARG A 175 15.11 -16.35 -10.43
CA ARG A 175 15.25 -16.07 -8.99
C ARG A 175 14.79 -17.32 -8.19
N PRO A 176 15.63 -17.87 -7.29
CA PRO A 176 15.23 -19.00 -6.47
C PRO A 176 14.14 -18.59 -5.47
N LEU A 177 13.33 -19.57 -5.03
CA LEU A 177 12.32 -19.35 -3.98
C LEU A 177 12.92 -18.78 -2.70
N MET A 178 14.16 -19.19 -2.36
CA MET A 178 14.91 -18.66 -1.22
C MET A 178 15.05 -17.12 -1.25
N GLY A 179 15.11 -16.53 -2.45
CA GLY A 179 15.18 -15.08 -2.58
C GLY A 179 13.93 -14.35 -2.04
N ALA A 180 12.78 -15.01 -1.93
CA ALA A 180 11.61 -14.44 -1.25
C ALA A 180 11.78 -14.47 0.28
N ILE A 181 12.38 -15.51 0.83
CA ILE A 181 12.67 -15.63 2.27
C ILE A 181 13.71 -14.60 2.70
N GLU A 182 14.78 -14.43 1.93
CA GLU A 182 15.76 -13.35 2.15
C GLU A 182 15.07 -11.98 2.19
N HIS A 183 14.09 -11.75 1.31
CA HIS A 183 13.33 -10.50 1.32
C HIS A 183 12.48 -10.31 2.59
N PHE A 184 12.01 -11.39 3.21
CA PHE A 184 11.28 -11.31 4.47
C PHE A 184 12.19 -10.71 5.54
N GLU A 185 13.39 -11.29 5.69
CA GLU A 185 14.37 -10.92 6.71
C GLU A 185 14.98 -9.53 6.47
N GLU A 186 15.28 -9.19 5.21
CA GLU A 186 15.87 -7.91 4.84
C GLU A 186 14.92 -6.73 5.08
N LYS A 187 13.61 -6.94 4.86
CA LYS A 187 12.63 -5.86 4.80
C LYS A 187 11.36 -6.12 5.61
N LEU A 188 10.62 -7.19 5.29
CA LEU A 188 9.24 -7.34 5.75
C LEU A 188 9.14 -7.44 7.28
N VAL A 189 10.08 -8.15 7.90
CA VAL A 189 10.10 -8.31 9.37
C VAL A 189 10.37 -7.02 10.14
N LYS A 190 10.88 -5.98 9.46
CA LYS A 190 11.18 -4.68 10.07
C LYS A 190 9.96 -3.76 10.10
N LEU A 191 8.94 -4.05 9.28
CA LEU A 191 7.78 -3.18 9.07
C LEU A 191 6.98 -2.87 10.35
N PRO A 192 6.78 -3.80 11.32
CA PRO A 192 6.08 -3.47 12.56
C PRO A 192 6.69 -2.28 13.33
N SER A 193 8.02 -2.20 13.39
CA SER A 193 8.72 -1.10 14.08
C SER A 193 8.60 0.24 13.34
N MET A 194 8.26 0.20 12.05
CA MET A 194 8.09 1.38 11.20
C MET A 194 6.63 1.87 11.12
N MET A 195 5.67 1.13 11.71
CA MET A 195 4.27 1.54 11.77
C MET A 195 4.12 2.86 12.54
N LYS A 196 3.23 3.73 12.09
CA LYS A 196 3.02 5.08 12.62
C LYS A 196 1.92 5.12 13.65
N THR A 197 0.84 4.39 13.41
CA THR A 197 -0.34 4.31 14.26
C THR A 197 -0.20 3.19 15.29
N LYS A 198 -0.95 3.29 16.39
CA LYS A 198 -0.98 2.22 17.40
C LYS A 198 -1.63 0.98 16.80
N THR A 199 -2.78 1.15 16.17
CA THR A 199 -3.55 0.07 15.53
C THR A 199 -2.74 -0.62 14.44
N GLY A 200 -2.03 0.14 13.60
CA GLY A 200 -1.16 -0.39 12.56
C GLY A 200 -0.07 -1.29 13.12
N ARG A 201 0.57 -0.88 14.23
CA ARG A 201 1.60 -1.66 14.91
C ARG A 201 1.07 -2.98 15.49
N GLU A 202 -0.05 -2.94 16.21
CA GLU A 202 -0.67 -4.15 16.79
C GLU A 202 -1.05 -5.17 15.71
N LEU A 203 -1.66 -4.70 14.60
CA LEU A 203 -1.98 -5.55 13.46
C LEU A 203 -0.72 -6.11 12.78
N ALA A 204 0.35 -5.32 12.74
CA ALA A 204 1.60 -5.70 12.11
C ALA A 204 2.34 -6.77 12.90
N GLU A 205 2.38 -6.67 14.23
CA GLU A 205 3.00 -7.67 15.10
C GLU A 205 2.37 -9.07 14.90
N SER A 206 1.03 -9.15 14.87
CA SER A 206 0.33 -10.40 14.60
C SER A 206 0.64 -10.97 13.21
N ARG A 207 0.72 -10.12 12.18
CA ARG A 207 1.07 -10.54 10.81
C ARG A 207 2.55 -10.89 10.67
N ASN A 208 3.42 -10.27 11.47
CA ASN A 208 4.85 -10.54 11.45
C ASN A 208 5.16 -11.95 11.89
N LYS A 209 4.46 -12.43 12.93
CA LYS A 209 4.59 -13.80 13.41
C LYS A 209 4.36 -14.83 12.30
N ILE A 210 3.41 -14.59 11.39
CA ILE A 210 3.15 -15.47 10.24
C ILE A 210 4.37 -15.53 9.31
N LEU A 211 5.07 -14.41 9.09
CA LEU A 211 6.27 -14.38 8.25
C LEU A 211 7.41 -15.16 8.89
N GLU A 212 7.61 -14.98 10.20
CA GLU A 212 8.65 -15.68 10.97
C GLU A 212 8.39 -17.20 10.99
N ASP A 213 7.16 -17.61 11.30
CA ASP A 213 6.77 -19.02 11.34
C ASP A 213 6.89 -19.66 9.95
N PHE A 214 6.47 -18.95 8.88
CA PHE A 214 6.60 -19.44 7.51
C PHE A 214 8.06 -19.57 7.08
N ALA A 215 8.91 -18.58 7.37
CA ALA A 215 10.33 -18.62 7.01
C ALA A 215 11.06 -19.76 7.73
N ALA A 216 10.76 -19.97 9.02
CA ALA A 216 11.32 -21.08 9.79
C ALA A 216 10.95 -22.43 9.16
N GLN A 217 9.67 -22.64 8.86
CA GLN A 217 9.20 -23.88 8.24
C GLN A 217 9.77 -24.07 6.82
N PHE A 218 9.83 -23.00 6.02
CA PHE A 218 10.42 -23.06 4.68
C PHE A 218 11.90 -23.49 4.73
N ASN A 219 12.68 -22.92 5.66
CA ASN A 219 14.10 -23.24 5.80
C ASN A 219 14.32 -24.70 6.20
N GLU A 220 13.49 -25.24 7.10
CA GLU A 220 13.52 -26.65 7.48
C GLU A 220 13.17 -27.56 6.29
N GLU A 221 12.10 -27.25 5.55
CA GLU A 221 11.67 -28.03 4.38
C GLU A 221 12.65 -27.96 3.21
N ALA A 222 13.39 -26.85 3.07
CA ALA A 222 14.37 -26.63 2.02
C ALA A 222 15.75 -27.22 2.33
N GLU A 223 15.99 -27.69 3.56
CA GLU A 223 17.25 -28.34 3.94
C GLU A 223 17.40 -29.68 3.19
N LEU A 224 18.53 -29.82 2.47
CA LEU A 224 18.79 -31.04 1.73
C LEU A 224 19.23 -32.14 2.71
N SER A 225 18.56 -33.28 2.67
CA SER A 225 18.95 -34.49 3.42
C SER A 225 20.30 -35.11 2.98
N PHE A 226 21.02 -34.46 2.06
CA PHE A 226 22.27 -34.93 1.47
C PHE A 226 23.22 -33.77 1.15
N GLU A 227 24.52 -34.06 1.15
CA GLU A 227 25.55 -33.13 0.70
C GLU A 227 25.69 -33.17 -0.83
N LEU A 228 26.14 -32.06 -1.42
CA LEU A 228 26.46 -31.98 -2.84
C LEU A 228 27.97 -32.11 -3.02
N GLU A 229 28.41 -32.90 -4.00
CA GLU A 229 29.81 -32.89 -4.43
C GLU A 229 30.14 -31.51 -5.03
N GLY A 230 31.22 -30.89 -4.55
CA GLY A 230 31.68 -29.56 -4.95
C GLY A 230 32.52 -29.52 -6.21
#